data_AF-D3Q8J0-F1
#
_entry.id   AF-D3Q8J0-F1
#
_cell.length_a   1.000
_cell.length_b   1.000
_cell.length_c   1.000
_cell.angle_alpha   90.00
_cell.angle_beta   90.00
_cell.angle_gamma   90.00
#
_symmetry.space_group_name_H-M   'P 1'
#
loop_
_entity.id
_entity.type
_entity.pdbx_description
1 polymer ?
#
loop_
_entity_poly.entity_id
_entity_poly.type
_entity_poly.pdbx_seq_one_letter_code
_entity_poly.pdbx_strand_id
1 'polypeptide(L)'
;MGRLADTLDALSVRALSPDHRIQGQLHHRTKVDISFTSEDSYYEYKSEQAVAAQLSAVLNALIVGRNEGFCAAVREVTDLRLDDRPHWDARRRRFREERDGAPLEGQSAGGWLTVASVGLRDANATVKPGAFDELDASGFLIEVHSAIADLWKDQAMAMSYLRRTHFG
;
A
#
# COMPACT_ATOMS: atom_id res chain seq x y z
N MET A 1 -21.16 -8.97 -14.31
CA MET A 1 -19.90 -8.73 -13.58
C MET A 1 -19.95 -9.55 -12.30
N GLY A 2 -18.85 -10.17 -11.90
CA GLY A 2 -18.87 -11.17 -10.83
C GLY A 2 -18.96 -10.53 -9.45
N ARG A 3 -19.82 -11.04 -8.57
CA ARG A 3 -20.07 -10.56 -7.20
C ARG A 3 -18.79 -10.25 -6.41
N LEU A 4 -17.71 -11.00 -6.62
CA LEU A 4 -16.41 -10.74 -5.99
C LEU A 4 -15.75 -9.43 -6.45
N ALA A 5 -15.84 -9.08 -7.73
CA ALA A 5 -15.28 -7.84 -8.25
C ALA A 5 -16.02 -6.64 -7.62
N ASP A 6 -17.35 -6.70 -7.54
CA ASP A 6 -18.17 -5.65 -6.94
C ASP A 6 -17.84 -5.47 -5.44
N THR A 7 -17.70 -6.57 -4.68
CA THR A 7 -17.29 -6.51 -3.27
C THR A 7 -15.89 -5.91 -3.09
N LEU A 8 -14.94 -6.25 -3.97
CA LEU A 8 -13.58 -5.70 -3.92
C LEU A 8 -13.52 -4.23 -4.33
N ASP A 9 -14.38 -3.79 -5.26
CA ASP A 9 -14.46 -2.39 -5.69
C ASP A 9 -15.11 -1.50 -4.62
N ALA A 10 -15.99 -2.10 -3.80
CA ALA A 10 -16.58 -1.47 -2.61
C ALA A 10 -15.66 -1.49 -1.38
N LEU A 11 -14.51 -2.17 -1.43
CA LEU A 11 -13.57 -2.21 -0.31
C LEU A 11 -13.06 -0.80 0.00
N SER A 12 -13.33 -0.34 1.22
CA SER A 12 -12.73 0.87 1.75
C SER A 12 -12.08 0.60 3.10
N VAL A 13 -10.84 1.05 3.23
CA VAL A 13 -10.04 0.94 4.46
C VAL A 13 -9.62 2.34 4.85
N ARG A 14 -9.76 2.67 6.12
CA ARG A 14 -9.27 3.93 6.68
C ARG A 14 -8.21 3.63 7.72
N ALA A 15 -7.18 4.45 7.76
CA ALA A 15 -6.11 4.37 8.73
C ALA A 15 -5.76 5.78 9.20
N LEU A 16 -5.26 5.85 10.42
CA LEU A 16 -4.81 7.07 11.05
C LEU A 16 -3.43 6.78 11.65
N SER A 17 -2.52 7.74 11.56
CA SER A 17 -1.20 7.60 12.16
C SER A 17 -1.31 7.52 13.69
N PRO A 18 -0.34 6.87 14.37
CA PRO A 18 -0.26 6.84 15.82
C PRO A 18 -0.35 8.21 16.51
N ASP A 19 0.17 9.27 15.87
CA ASP A 19 0.09 10.64 16.39
C ASP A 19 -1.18 11.41 15.96
N HIS A 20 -2.08 10.76 15.23
CA HIS A 20 -3.33 11.31 14.73
C HIS A 20 -3.21 12.48 13.75
N ARG A 21 -2.04 12.70 13.16
CA ARG A 21 -1.79 13.83 12.24
C ARG A 21 -1.93 13.49 10.76
N ILE A 22 -1.73 12.23 10.39
CA ILE A 22 -1.87 11.74 9.01
C ILE A 22 -3.00 10.74 8.96
N GLN A 23 -3.92 10.90 8.02
CA GLN A 23 -4.94 9.91 7.73
C GLN A 23 -4.76 9.38 6.30
N GLY A 24 -5.15 8.13 6.12
CA GLY A 24 -5.14 7.46 4.84
C GLY A 24 -6.47 6.78 4.57
N GLN A 25 -6.90 6.78 3.32
CA GLN A 25 -8.04 6.01 2.86
C GLN A 25 -7.66 5.22 1.61
N LEU A 26 -7.89 3.92 1.65
CA LEU A 26 -7.86 3.06 0.48
C LEU A 26 -9.29 2.89 -0.03
N HIS A 27 -9.47 3.01 -1.34
CA HIS A 27 -10.73 2.80 -2.04
C HIS A 27 -10.49 2.16 -3.41
N HIS A 28 -11.51 1.50 -3.99
CA HIS A 28 -11.40 0.82 -5.29
C HIS A 28 -10.14 -0.08 -5.40
N ARG A 29 -9.85 -0.85 -4.34
CA ARG A 29 -8.76 -1.84 -4.23
C ARG A 29 -7.31 -1.32 -4.27
N THR A 30 -7.03 -0.20 -4.93
CA THR A 30 -5.66 0.32 -5.13
C THR A 30 -5.53 1.83 -5.04
N LYS A 31 -6.63 2.59 -5.03
CA LYS A 31 -6.52 4.05 -4.88
C LYS A 31 -6.32 4.39 -3.42
N VAL A 32 -5.26 5.13 -3.12
CA VAL A 32 -4.90 5.53 -1.77
C VAL A 32 -4.84 7.05 -1.73
N ASP A 33 -5.67 7.64 -0.89
CA ASP A 33 -5.62 9.06 -0.56
C ASP A 33 -4.96 9.20 0.80
N ILE A 34 -3.88 9.97 0.87
CA ILE A 34 -3.26 10.40 2.12
C ILE A 34 -3.53 11.88 2.30
N SER A 35 -3.88 12.29 3.51
CA SER A 35 -4.01 13.69 3.89
C SER A 35 -3.55 13.93 5.32
N PHE A 36 -3.20 15.18 5.61
CA PHE A 36 -3.07 15.64 6.98
C PHE A 36 -4.45 15.88 7.60
N THR A 37 -4.58 15.67 8.91
CA THR A 37 -5.87 15.84 9.61
C THR A 37 -6.23 17.31 9.86
N SER A 38 -5.23 18.18 9.93
CA SER A 38 -5.36 19.64 10.00
C SER A 38 -4.32 20.28 9.08
N GLU A 39 -4.52 21.56 8.74
CA GLU A 39 -3.55 22.35 7.96
C GLU A 39 -2.20 22.47 8.68
N ASP A 40 -2.22 22.53 10.01
CA ASP A 40 -1.01 22.69 10.84
C ASP A 40 -0.26 21.37 11.09
N SER A 41 -0.92 20.22 10.91
CA SER A 41 -0.37 18.89 11.22
C SER A 41 0.99 18.63 10.57
N TYR A 42 1.21 19.14 9.35
CA TYR A 42 2.49 19.03 8.66
C TYR A 42 3.61 19.79 9.39
N TYR A 43 3.34 21.02 9.79
CA TYR A 43 4.31 21.92 10.42
C TYR A 43 4.64 21.54 11.87
N GLU A 44 3.85 20.65 12.48
CA GLU A 44 4.12 20.11 13.81
C GLU A 44 5.18 18.99 13.82
N TYR A 45 5.60 18.49 12.65
CA TYR A 45 6.69 17.53 12.55
C TYR A 45 8.04 18.22 12.69
N LYS A 46 8.87 17.70 13.60
CA LYS A 46 10.20 18.26 13.88
C LYS A 46 11.29 17.76 12.93
N SER A 47 10.99 16.74 12.12
CA SER A 47 11.96 16.06 11.27
C SER A 47 11.27 15.22 10.20
N GLU A 48 11.91 15.07 9.05
CA GLU A 48 11.48 14.22 7.93
C GLU A 48 11.36 12.75 8.33
N GLN A 49 12.23 12.27 9.23
CA GLN A 49 12.16 10.88 9.72
C GLN A 49 10.90 10.63 10.55
N ALA A 50 10.43 11.63 11.29
CA ALA A 50 9.21 11.50 12.09
C ALA A 50 7.97 11.38 11.21
N VAL A 51 7.82 12.25 10.20
CA VAL A 51 6.70 12.14 9.24
C VAL A 51 6.79 10.85 8.43
N ALA A 52 8.00 10.42 8.04
CA ALA A 52 8.20 9.16 7.33
C ALA A 52 7.75 7.96 8.17
N ALA A 53 8.07 7.92 9.46
CA ALA A 53 7.64 6.86 10.37
C ALA A 53 6.10 6.82 10.52
N GLN A 54 5.45 7.98 10.65
CA GLN A 54 3.98 8.04 10.73
C GLN A 54 3.32 7.62 9.41
N LEU A 55 3.87 8.05 8.28
CA LEU A 55 3.41 7.64 6.95
C LEU A 55 3.55 6.12 6.75
N SER A 56 4.69 5.54 7.12
CA SER A 56 4.90 4.09 7.12
C SER A 56 3.83 3.37 7.94
N ALA A 57 3.50 3.87 9.13
CA ALA A 57 2.45 3.27 9.97
C ALA A 57 1.07 3.29 9.29
N VAL A 58 0.70 4.43 8.67
CA VAL A 58 -0.56 4.55 7.91
C VAL A 58 -0.59 3.59 6.73
N LEU A 59 0.49 3.53 5.94
CA LEU A 59 0.57 2.63 4.79
C LEU A 59 0.45 1.16 5.19
N ASN A 60 1.13 0.75 6.27
CA ASN A 60 1.02 -0.60 6.81
C ASN A 60 -0.41 -0.93 7.25
N ALA A 61 -1.07 -0.02 7.97
CA ALA A 61 -2.46 -0.22 8.39
C ALA A 61 -3.41 -0.35 7.18
N LEU A 62 -3.23 0.46 6.14
CA LEU A 62 -4.01 0.35 4.89
C LEU A 62 -3.77 -0.98 4.19
N ILE A 63 -2.52 -1.44 4.11
CA ILE A 63 -2.14 -2.71 3.50
C ILE A 63 -2.76 -3.89 4.25
N VAL A 64 -2.66 -3.90 5.59
CA VAL A 64 -3.25 -4.92 6.45
C VAL A 64 -4.76 -4.98 6.25
N GLY A 65 -5.44 -3.84 6.39
CA GLY A 65 -6.90 -3.77 6.21
C GLY A 65 -7.33 -4.17 4.79
N ARG A 66 -6.53 -3.85 3.76
CA ARG A 66 -6.79 -4.30 2.39
C ARG A 66 -6.69 -5.81 2.26
N ASN A 67 -5.66 -6.42 2.85
CA ASN A 67 -5.43 -7.86 2.79
C ASN A 67 -6.52 -8.62 3.56
N GLU A 68 -6.93 -8.11 4.72
CA GLU A 68 -8.05 -8.65 5.50
C GLU A 68 -9.38 -8.54 4.75
N GLY A 69 -9.68 -7.36 4.19
CA GLY A 69 -10.88 -7.13 3.40
C GLY A 69 -10.94 -8.00 2.14
N PHE A 70 -9.82 -8.16 1.43
CA PHE A 70 -9.71 -9.10 0.32
C PHE A 70 -10.00 -10.53 0.77
N CYS A 71 -9.41 -10.96 1.89
CA CYS A 71 -9.63 -12.29 2.43
C CYS A 71 -11.09 -12.52 2.83
N ALA A 72 -11.74 -11.52 3.44
CA ALA A 72 -13.15 -11.57 3.81
C ALA A 72 -14.05 -11.68 2.56
N ALA A 73 -13.81 -10.86 1.54
CA ALA A 73 -14.57 -10.88 0.28
C ALA A 73 -14.48 -12.25 -0.44
N VAL A 74 -13.29 -12.85 -0.48
CA VAL A 74 -13.11 -14.19 -1.06
C VAL A 74 -13.87 -15.25 -0.26
N ARG A 75 -13.80 -15.20 1.08
CA ARG A 75 -14.52 -16.13 1.95
C ARG A 75 -16.04 -16.05 1.73
N GLU A 76 -16.58 -14.84 1.62
CA GLU A 76 -18.03 -14.64 1.38
C GLU A 76 -18.49 -15.25 0.05
N VAL A 77 -17.71 -15.11 -1.01
CA VAL A 77 -18.14 -15.53 -2.36
C VAL A 77 -17.86 -17.01 -2.63
N THR A 78 -16.80 -17.57 -2.06
CA THR A 78 -16.36 -18.92 -2.40
C THR A 78 -16.69 -19.97 -1.34
N ASP A 79 -17.10 -19.55 -0.14
CA ASP A 79 -17.22 -20.40 1.07
C ASP A 79 -15.90 -21.17 1.38
N LEU A 80 -14.79 -20.74 0.75
CA LEU A 80 -13.45 -21.26 0.95
C LEU A 80 -12.72 -20.36 1.93
N ARG A 81 -12.17 -20.94 2.99
CA ARG A 81 -11.05 -20.30 3.68
C ARG A 81 -9.88 -20.27 2.70
N LEU A 82 -9.27 -19.09 2.52
CA LEU A 82 -8.08 -18.93 1.66
C LEU A 82 -6.90 -19.84 2.07
N ASP A 83 -6.91 -20.34 3.32
CA ASP A 83 -5.97 -21.36 3.82
C ASP A 83 -6.29 -22.79 3.38
N ASP A 84 -7.51 -23.11 2.95
CA ASP A 84 -7.98 -24.50 2.89
C ASP A 84 -7.83 -25.22 1.53
N ARG A 85 -7.25 -24.64 0.46
CA ARG A 85 -6.93 -25.41 -0.79
C ARG A 85 -5.74 -24.86 -1.62
N PRO A 86 -4.89 -25.72 -2.24
CA PRO A 86 -4.30 -26.94 -1.72
C PRO A 86 -2.76 -26.90 -1.69
N HIS A 87 -2.16 -27.39 -0.61
CA HIS A 87 -0.72 -27.64 -0.42
C HIS A 87 -0.03 -28.48 -1.53
N TRP A 88 -0.79 -29.16 -2.39
CA TRP A 88 -0.26 -30.15 -3.36
C TRP A 88 0.20 -29.52 -4.67
N ASP A 89 -0.33 -28.34 -5.02
CA ASP A 89 0.08 -27.64 -6.25
C ASP A 89 1.36 -26.83 -5.97
N ALA A 90 2.50 -27.45 -6.25
CA ALA A 90 3.81 -26.85 -6.05
C ALA A 90 4.00 -25.54 -6.81
N ARG A 91 3.34 -25.38 -7.97
CA ARG A 91 3.43 -24.17 -8.79
C ARG A 91 2.66 -23.02 -8.15
N ARG A 92 1.44 -23.27 -7.66
CA ARG A 92 0.68 -22.27 -6.89
C ARG A 92 1.38 -21.88 -5.60
N ARG A 93 2.04 -22.83 -4.93
CA ARG A 93 2.83 -22.54 -3.71
C ARG A 93 4.00 -21.60 -4.02
N ARG A 94 4.83 -21.92 -5.01
CA ARG A 94 5.96 -21.06 -5.43
C ARG A 94 5.51 -19.68 -5.85
N PHE A 95 4.41 -19.59 -6.61
CA PHE A 95 3.83 -18.29 -6.97
C PHE A 95 3.45 -17.44 -5.74
N ARG A 96 2.86 -18.05 -4.70
CA ARG A 96 2.52 -17.33 -3.46
C ARG A 96 3.77 -16.89 -2.70
N GLU A 97 4.76 -17.78 -2.57
CA GLU A 97 6.04 -17.48 -1.91
C GLU A 97 6.78 -16.32 -2.61
N GLU A 98 6.91 -16.37 -3.95
CA GLU A 98 7.55 -15.32 -4.74
C GLU A 98 6.77 -14.00 -4.71
N ARG A 99 5.43 -14.06 -4.75
CA ARG A 99 4.58 -12.87 -4.59
C ARG A 99 4.80 -12.22 -3.23
N ASP A 100 4.77 -13.02 -2.16
CA ASP A 100 4.84 -12.54 -0.79
C ASP A 100 6.25 -12.03 -0.45
N GLY A 101 7.28 -12.47 -1.17
CA GLY A 101 8.66 -12.02 -1.05
C GLY A 101 9.12 -11.00 -2.12
N ALA A 102 8.24 -10.55 -3.02
CA ALA A 102 8.60 -9.63 -4.08
C ALA A 102 8.99 -8.26 -3.49
N PRO A 103 10.22 -7.77 -3.71
CA PRO A 103 10.56 -6.39 -3.36
C PRO A 103 9.79 -5.45 -4.29
N LEU A 104 9.21 -4.42 -3.71
CA LEU A 104 8.45 -3.38 -4.38
C LEU A 104 8.98 -2.03 -3.98
N GLU A 105 9.06 -1.11 -4.94
CA GLU A 105 9.52 0.25 -4.70
C GLU A 105 8.68 1.25 -5.49
N GLY A 106 8.38 2.39 -4.88
CA GLY A 106 7.76 3.53 -5.54
C GLY A 106 8.53 4.79 -5.18
N GLN A 107 8.89 5.56 -6.21
CA GLN A 107 9.58 6.83 -6.04
C GLN A 107 8.64 7.99 -6.40
N SER A 108 8.67 9.06 -5.59
CA SER A 108 7.92 10.27 -5.89
C SER A 108 8.48 10.97 -7.12
N ALA A 109 7.63 11.72 -7.82
CA ALA A 109 8.02 12.36 -9.08
C ALA A 109 9.18 13.38 -8.91
N GLY A 110 9.21 14.12 -7.80
CA GLY A 110 10.30 15.03 -7.44
C GLY A 110 11.50 14.34 -6.75
N GLY A 111 11.40 13.04 -6.44
CA GLY A 111 12.46 12.28 -5.78
C GLY A 111 12.67 12.65 -4.31
N TRP A 112 11.69 13.29 -3.67
CA TRP A 112 11.72 13.65 -2.25
C TRP A 112 11.30 12.49 -1.33
N LEU A 113 10.57 11.52 -1.86
CA LEU A 113 9.99 10.43 -1.09
C LEU A 113 10.13 9.11 -1.83
N THR A 114 10.52 8.08 -1.09
CA THR A 114 10.53 6.69 -1.56
C THR A 114 9.69 5.84 -0.63
N VAL A 115 8.88 4.95 -1.18
CA VAL A 115 8.17 3.91 -0.43
C VAL A 115 8.66 2.55 -0.91
N ALA A 116 9.23 1.77 0.00
CA ALA A 116 9.60 0.39 -0.27
C ALA A 116 8.63 -0.56 0.44
N SER A 117 8.37 -1.73 -0.12
CA SER A 117 7.62 -2.80 0.54
C SER A 117 8.05 -4.18 0.07
N VAL A 118 7.85 -5.21 0.91
CA VAL A 118 8.00 -6.62 0.50
C VAL A 118 6.62 -7.24 0.43
N GLY A 119 6.20 -7.67 -0.77
CA GLY A 119 4.93 -8.35 -1.01
C GLY A 119 3.67 -7.57 -0.58
N LEU A 120 3.78 -6.24 -0.40
CA LEU A 120 2.79 -5.42 0.31
C LEU A 120 2.44 -6.00 1.69
N ARG A 121 3.45 -6.08 2.56
CA ARG A 121 3.29 -6.44 3.98
C ARG A 121 3.90 -5.39 4.89
N ASP A 122 5.14 -5.02 4.58
CA ASP A 122 5.94 -4.10 5.39
C ASP A 122 6.31 -2.89 4.53
N ALA A 123 5.47 -1.87 4.50
CA ALA A 123 5.74 -0.61 3.83
C ALA A 123 6.63 0.29 4.70
N ASN A 124 7.69 0.82 4.09
CA ASN A 124 8.59 1.79 4.69
C ASN A 124 8.74 3.01 3.78
N ALA A 125 8.21 4.13 4.22
CA ALA A 125 8.44 5.43 3.61
C ALA A 125 9.78 6.01 4.10
N THR A 126 10.49 6.66 3.20
CA THR A 126 11.70 7.44 3.48
C THR A 126 11.54 8.80 2.83
N VAL A 127 11.81 9.86 3.59
CA VAL A 127 11.76 11.23 3.12
C VAL A 127 13.19 11.77 3.06
N LYS A 128 13.55 12.37 1.94
CA LYS A 128 14.87 12.94 1.71
C LYS A 128 15.06 14.18 2.62
N PRO A 129 16.24 14.36 3.24
CA PRO A 129 16.54 15.56 4.02
C PRO A 129 16.38 16.85 3.21
N GLY A 130 15.82 17.88 3.83
CA GLY A 130 15.53 19.18 3.20
C GLY A 130 14.16 19.23 2.51
N ALA A 131 13.38 18.14 2.54
CA ALA A 131 12.03 18.15 2.01
C ALA A 131 11.14 19.19 2.72
N PHE A 132 11.34 19.42 4.02
CA PHE A 132 10.57 20.41 4.77
C PHE A 132 10.96 21.86 4.46
N ASP A 133 12.17 22.07 3.95
CA ASP A 133 12.63 23.40 3.52
C ASP A 133 12.07 23.77 2.14
N GLU A 134 11.87 22.77 1.28
CA GLU A 134 11.48 22.94 -0.13
C GLU A 134 9.98 22.74 -0.39
N LEU A 135 9.30 21.91 0.42
CA LEU A 135 7.90 21.54 0.21
C LEU A 135 7.02 22.07 1.34
N ASP A 136 5.92 22.71 0.95
CA ASP A 136 4.78 22.91 1.85
C ASP A 136 3.96 21.62 2.02
N ALA A 137 2.91 21.67 2.84
CA ALA A 137 2.07 20.50 3.11
C ALA A 137 1.45 19.91 1.82
N SER A 138 1.07 20.76 0.87
CA SER A 138 0.46 20.35 -0.40
C SER A 138 1.49 19.68 -1.31
N GLY A 139 2.66 20.29 -1.49
CA GLY A 139 3.78 19.75 -2.23
C GLY A 139 4.24 18.40 -1.67
N PHE A 140 4.30 18.27 -0.35
CA PHE A 140 4.61 17.00 0.31
C PHE A 140 3.57 15.92 -0.02
N LEU A 141 2.27 16.24 0.03
CA LEU A 141 1.21 15.27 -0.32
C LEU A 141 1.24 14.85 -1.79
N ILE A 142 1.61 15.75 -2.71
CA ILE A 142 1.83 15.41 -4.12
C ILE A 142 2.96 14.37 -4.26
N GLU A 143 4.06 14.56 -3.55
CA GLU A 143 5.17 13.60 -3.54
C GLU A 143 4.75 12.26 -2.91
N VAL A 144 3.97 12.28 -1.83
CA VAL A 144 3.40 11.06 -1.22
C VAL A 144 2.52 10.30 -2.21
N HIS A 145 1.56 10.96 -2.84
CA HIS A 145 0.62 10.31 -3.77
C HIS A 145 1.34 9.74 -4.99
N SER A 146 2.32 10.47 -5.54
CA SER A 146 3.10 9.99 -6.69
C SER A 146 3.94 8.75 -6.34
N ALA A 147 4.61 8.72 -5.18
CA ALA A 147 5.35 7.55 -4.74
C ALA A 147 4.46 6.33 -4.51
N ILE A 148 3.28 6.53 -3.91
CA ILE A 148 2.31 5.45 -3.70
C ILE A 148 1.78 4.93 -5.04
N ALA A 149 1.45 5.82 -5.98
CA ALA A 149 1.01 5.43 -7.32
C ALA A 149 2.08 4.60 -8.05
N ASP A 150 3.35 4.99 -7.92
CA ASP A 150 4.48 4.26 -8.51
C ASP A 150 4.69 2.88 -7.85
N LEU A 151 4.57 2.78 -6.52
CA LEU A 151 4.61 1.51 -5.80
C LEU A 151 3.52 0.53 -6.28
N TRP A 152 2.29 1.00 -6.48
CA TRP A 152 1.20 0.17 -6.98
C TRP A 152 1.41 -0.27 -8.43
N LYS A 153 2.03 0.60 -9.25
CA LYS A 153 2.41 0.27 -10.62
C LYS A 153 3.48 -0.81 -10.63
N ASP A 154 4.51 -0.69 -9.78
CA ASP A 154 5.55 -1.70 -9.62
C ASP A 154 4.96 -3.04 -9.17
N GLN A 155 4.04 -3.01 -8.21
CA GLN A 155 3.29 -4.21 -7.81
C GLN A 155 2.55 -4.85 -8.99
N ALA A 156 1.85 -4.05 -9.81
CA ALA A 156 1.12 -4.57 -10.97
C ALA A 156 2.06 -5.21 -12.00
N MET A 157 3.24 -4.63 -12.22
CA MET A 157 4.27 -5.19 -13.09
C MET A 157 4.83 -6.51 -12.53
N ALA A 158 5.22 -6.53 -11.25
CA ALA A 158 5.70 -7.73 -10.56
C ALA A 158 4.66 -8.87 -10.61
N MET A 159 3.38 -8.55 -10.37
CA MET A 159 2.31 -9.55 -10.43
C MET A 159 2.09 -10.08 -11.84
N SER A 160 2.18 -9.23 -12.86
CA SER A 160 2.05 -9.63 -14.26
C SER A 160 3.20 -10.55 -14.68
N TYR A 161 4.43 -10.21 -14.28
CA TYR A 161 5.61 -11.03 -14.49
C TYR A 161 5.47 -12.41 -13.83
N LEU A 162 5.16 -12.46 -12.53
CA LEU A 162 5.00 -13.72 -11.79
C LEU A 162 3.90 -14.61 -12.39
N ARG A 163 2.77 -14.01 -12.82
CA ARG A 163 1.69 -14.78 -13.47
C ARG A 163 2.15 -15.42 -14.77
N ARG A 164 2.85 -14.67 -15.62
CA ARG A 164 3.40 -15.19 -16.88
C ARG A 164 4.40 -16.31 -16.63
N THR A 165 5.30 -16.14 -15.65
CA THR A 165 6.32 -17.13 -15.30
C THR A 165 5.72 -18.45 -14.81
N HIS A 166 4.65 -18.39 -14.00
CA HIS A 166 4.07 -19.60 -13.40
C HIS A 166 2.91 -20.20 -14.21
N PHE A 167 2.13 -19.41 -14.95
CA PHE A 167 0.87 -19.86 -15.56
C PHE A 167 0.78 -19.70 -17.08
N GLY A 168 1.75 -19.05 -17.74
CA GLY A 168 1.76 -18.85 -19.19
C GLY A 168 1.06 -17.57 -19.60
#